data_AF-A0A1S1N9M3-F1
#
_entry.id   AF-A0A1S1N9M3-F1
#
_cell.length_a   1.000
_cell.length_b   1.000
_cell.length_c   1.000
_cell.angle_alpha   90.00
_cell.angle_beta   90.00
_cell.angle_gamma   90.00
#
_symmetry.space_group_name_H-M   'P 1'
#
loop_
_entity.id
_entity.type
_entity.pdbx_description
1 polymer ?
#
loop_
_entity_poly.entity_id
_entity_poly.type
_entity_poly.pdbx_seq_one_letter_code
_entity_poly.pdbx_strand_id
1 'polypeptide(L)'
;MQKNNKMSLTTRIMLGMLAGIILGLSLQALFSGQTEYLIPLGLFDFPVKSFLVDGLFHVGGQIFIASLQMLVVPLVFISLVCGTCSLSDPKTLGRLGGKSIALYLMTTAIAITVAITLALIIAPGIGQELPSNASYEVQEAPTFAQVIINMFPTNPINAMANGNMLQIIVFALLFGIAMALCGEPGKRVAKVFDDLNTVVLKLVTILMNLAPYGVFCLMAKLFTTIDIKLIGSLAKYFFVVLAALFIHALINYSIILKVLTGLSPITFLKKMKDACMFAFSTSSSSATMPVTLETATKKLGAHNSVASFTVPLGATINMDGTAIMQGVATVFIAQVYAIVLSIADYLMVILTATLASVGTAGVPGVGLVMLAMVLNQVGLPVEGIFLIIGVDRLLDMTRTAVNVTGDCMVTCIVAKSENEFDLETFNDPEAAKELEEKTSL
;
A
#
# COMPACT_ATOMS: atom_id res chain seq x y z
N MET A 1 32.78 4.47 -27.39
CA MET A 1 31.44 4.80 -26.86
C MET A 1 31.49 4.70 -25.35
N GLN A 2 31.57 5.83 -24.64
CA GLN A 2 31.49 5.84 -23.17
C GLN A 2 30.08 5.41 -22.78
N LYS A 3 29.94 4.26 -22.10
CA LYS A 3 28.73 3.93 -21.34
C LYS A 3 28.58 5.01 -20.28
N ASN A 4 27.74 6.02 -20.54
CA ASN A 4 27.31 6.95 -19.51
C ASN A 4 26.64 6.09 -18.44
N ASN A 5 27.27 6.02 -17.27
CA ASN A 5 26.82 5.23 -16.12
C ASN A 5 25.61 5.95 -15.50
N LYS A 6 24.48 5.96 -16.23
CA LYS A 6 23.23 6.57 -15.76
C LYS A 6 22.80 5.77 -14.52
N MET A 7 22.60 6.47 -13.40
CA MET A 7 22.17 5.84 -12.15
C MET A 7 20.82 5.13 -12.35
N SER A 8 20.68 3.92 -11.79
CA SER A 8 19.41 3.19 -11.84
C SER A 8 18.27 3.98 -11.20
N LEU A 9 17.04 3.72 -11.64
CA LEU A 9 15.84 4.38 -11.12
C LEU A 9 15.73 4.23 -9.60
N THR A 10 15.98 3.02 -9.10
CA THR A 10 16.07 2.71 -7.66
C THR A 10 16.97 3.68 -6.91
N THR A 11 18.16 3.91 -7.45
CA THR A 11 19.19 4.75 -6.81
C THR A 11 18.74 6.20 -6.79
N ARG A 12 18.14 6.68 -7.90
CA ARG A 12 17.58 8.03 -7.99
C ARG A 12 16.46 8.23 -6.97
N ILE A 13 15.54 7.27 -6.82
CA ILE A 13 14.45 7.33 -5.84
C ILE A 13 15.01 7.36 -4.41
N MET A 14 15.98 6.50 -4.09
CA MET A 14 16.61 6.49 -2.77
C MET A 14 17.34 7.81 -2.45
N LEU A 15 18.06 8.37 -3.42
CA LEU A 15 18.74 9.65 -3.26
C LEU A 15 17.74 10.79 -3.05
N GLY A 16 16.66 10.82 -3.84
CA GLY A 16 15.57 11.79 -3.67
C GLY A 16 14.91 11.69 -2.30
N MET A 17 14.63 10.47 -1.84
CA MET A 17 14.10 10.22 -0.51
C MET A 17 15.05 10.71 0.59
N LEU A 18 16.32 10.29 0.58
CA LEU A 18 17.30 10.68 1.59
C LEU A 18 17.53 12.19 1.61
N ALA A 19 17.66 12.82 0.44
CA ALA A 19 17.80 14.27 0.33
C ALA A 19 16.57 15.00 0.91
N GLY A 20 15.36 14.49 0.64
CA GLY A 20 14.12 15.04 1.19
C GLY A 20 14.07 14.92 2.72
N ILE A 21 14.42 13.75 3.26
CA ILE A 21 14.48 13.53 4.72
C ILE A 21 15.47 14.48 5.39
N ILE A 22 16.70 14.57 4.87
CA ILE A 22 17.75 15.42 5.44
C ILE A 22 17.33 16.89 5.40
N LEU A 23 16.79 17.35 4.27
CA LEU A 23 16.31 18.73 4.14
C LEU A 23 15.14 19.01 5.09
N GLY A 24 14.17 18.10 5.18
CA GLY A 24 13.02 18.23 6.06
C GLY A 24 13.42 18.34 7.53
N LEU A 25 14.30 17.46 8.00
CA LEU A 25 14.83 17.51 9.37
C LEU A 25 15.64 18.80 9.63
N SER A 26 16.42 19.24 8.63
CA SER A 26 17.19 20.50 8.74
C SER A 26 16.27 21.72 8.85
N LEU A 27 15.20 21.76 8.06
CA LEU A 27 14.18 22.82 8.13
C LEU A 27 13.41 22.77 9.45
N GLN A 28 13.06 21.58 9.92
CA GLN A 28 12.42 21.40 11.22
C GLN A 28 13.28 21.97 12.36
N ALA A 29 14.59 21.65 12.36
CA ALA A 29 15.52 22.17 13.34
C ALA A 29 15.65 23.70 13.24
N LEU A 30 15.72 24.24 12.03
CA LEU A 30 15.80 25.68 11.78
C LEU A 30 14.53 26.43 12.24
N PHE A 31 13.36 25.84 12.05
CA PHE A 31 12.10 26.43 12.51
C PHE A 31 11.93 26.36 14.03
N SER A 32 12.61 25.46 14.73
CA SER A 32 12.64 25.39 16.22
C SER A 32 11.25 25.42 16.88
N GLY A 33 10.22 24.91 16.20
CA GLY A 33 8.83 24.94 16.68
C GLY A 33 8.08 26.26 16.49
N GLN A 34 8.68 27.24 15.81
CA GLN A 34 7.98 28.47 15.39
C GLN A 34 6.96 28.16 14.29
N THR A 35 5.85 28.91 14.31
CA THR A 35 4.77 28.77 13.32
C THR A 35 5.24 29.16 11.92
N GLU A 36 6.10 30.17 11.80
CA GLU A 36 6.69 30.68 10.56
C GLU A 36 8.11 31.20 10.82
N TYR A 37 9.03 31.00 9.87
CA TYR A 37 10.37 31.61 9.91
C TYR A 37 10.45 32.69 8.83
N LEU A 38 10.55 33.94 9.27
CA LEU A 38 10.55 35.12 8.39
C LEU A 38 11.98 35.56 8.11
N ILE A 39 12.35 35.64 6.82
CA ILE A 39 13.60 36.30 6.42
C ILE A 39 13.26 37.75 6.04
N PRO A 40 13.73 38.76 6.80
CA PRO A 40 13.48 40.15 6.48
C PRO A 40 14.29 40.57 5.25
N LEU A 41 13.62 40.85 4.13
CA LEU A 41 14.22 41.32 2.88
C LEU A 41 14.09 42.84 2.71
N GLY A 42 13.88 43.57 3.81
CA GLY A 42 13.79 45.02 3.87
C GLY A 42 12.42 45.59 3.50
N LEU A 43 11.89 45.26 2.32
CA LEU A 43 10.57 45.73 1.85
C LEU A 43 9.41 44.78 2.19
N PHE A 44 9.71 43.51 2.44
CA PHE A 44 8.76 42.46 2.83
C PHE A 44 9.49 41.36 3.59
N ASP A 45 8.74 40.62 4.41
CA ASP A 45 9.24 39.43 5.11
C ASP A 45 8.93 38.19 4.27
N PHE A 46 9.92 37.34 4.03
CA PHE A 46 9.74 36.11 3.27
C PHE A 46 9.39 34.94 4.20
N PRO A 47 8.17 34.36 4.12
CA PRO A 47 7.76 33.23 4.93
C PRO A 47 8.33 31.93 4.38
N VAL A 48 9.45 31.49 4.97
CA VAL A 48 10.21 30.33 4.48
C VAL A 48 9.43 29.04 4.56
N LYS A 49 8.66 28.84 5.65
CA LYS A 49 7.91 27.61 5.86
C LYS A 49 6.69 27.59 4.93
N SER A 50 5.93 28.67 4.89
CA SER A 50 4.78 28.77 3.97
C SER A 50 5.19 28.57 2.51
N PHE A 51 6.29 29.19 2.07
CA PHE A 51 6.74 29.07 0.68
C PHE A 51 7.35 27.69 0.36
N LEU A 52 8.28 27.18 1.17
CA LEU A 52 8.97 25.93 0.86
C LEU A 52 8.13 24.70 1.20
N VAL A 53 7.53 24.64 2.38
CA VAL A 53 6.85 23.45 2.90
C VAL A 53 5.43 23.37 2.36
N ASP A 54 4.63 24.42 2.56
CA ASP A 54 3.22 24.45 2.16
C ASP A 54 3.03 24.86 0.69
N GLY A 55 4.01 25.51 0.10
CA GLY A 55 4.11 25.76 -1.34
C GLY A 55 4.86 24.65 -2.06
N LEU A 56 6.17 24.83 -2.25
CA LEU A 56 6.98 24.03 -3.18
C LEU A 56 6.88 22.51 -2.94
N PHE A 57 7.14 22.04 -1.71
CA PHE A 57 7.13 20.61 -1.40
C PHE A 57 5.72 20.04 -1.40
N HIS A 58 4.74 20.76 -0.85
CA HIS A 58 3.36 20.31 -0.88
C HIS A 58 2.83 20.19 -2.31
N VAL A 59 2.96 21.25 -3.12
CA VAL A 59 2.49 21.28 -4.50
C VAL A 59 3.18 20.19 -5.33
N GLY A 60 4.51 20.09 -5.26
CA GLY A 60 5.26 19.05 -5.97
C GLY A 60 4.86 17.63 -5.55
N GLY A 61 4.68 17.40 -4.25
CA GLY A 61 4.25 16.10 -3.73
C GLY A 61 2.81 15.75 -4.12
N GLN A 62 1.87 16.71 -4.09
CA GLN A 62 0.48 16.48 -4.46
C GLN A 62 0.29 16.28 -5.97
N ILE A 63 0.98 17.06 -6.81
CA ILE A 63 0.98 16.82 -8.27
C ILE A 63 1.47 15.41 -8.58
N PHE A 64 2.51 14.96 -7.88
CA PHE A 64 3.03 13.62 -8.05
C PHE A 64 2.01 12.53 -7.64
N ILE A 65 1.39 12.66 -6.46
CA ILE A 65 0.32 11.72 -6.03
C ILE A 65 -0.85 11.71 -7.02
N ALA A 66 -1.32 12.89 -7.44
CA ALA A 66 -2.42 13.03 -8.39
C ALA A 66 -2.11 12.37 -9.75
N SER A 67 -0.86 12.52 -10.24
CA SER A 67 -0.41 11.89 -11.48
C SER A 67 -0.44 10.36 -11.40
N LEU A 68 -0.15 9.78 -10.23
CA LEU A 68 -0.26 8.35 -10.02
C LEU A 68 -1.71 7.91 -9.94
N GLN A 69 -2.53 8.58 -9.15
CA GLN A 69 -3.96 8.29 -9.00
C GLN A 69 -4.70 8.34 -10.35
N MET A 70 -4.32 9.27 -11.23
CA MET A 70 -4.83 9.35 -12.60
C MET A 70 -4.63 8.04 -13.40
N LEU A 71 -3.54 7.31 -13.17
CA LEU A 71 -3.26 6.06 -13.86
C LEU A 71 -3.99 4.85 -13.32
N VAL A 72 -4.38 4.88 -12.05
CA VAL A 72 -4.90 3.73 -11.30
C VAL A 72 -6.15 3.16 -11.98
N VAL A 73 -7.17 3.98 -12.21
CA VAL A 73 -8.45 3.52 -12.77
C VAL A 73 -8.30 2.98 -14.20
N PRO A 74 -7.70 3.72 -15.16
CA PRO A 74 -7.51 3.20 -16.52
C PRO A 74 -6.67 1.93 -16.56
N LEU A 75 -5.56 1.89 -15.81
CA LEU A 75 -4.67 0.74 -15.77
C LEU A 75 -5.40 -0.50 -15.26
N VAL A 76 -6.10 -0.39 -14.13
CA VAL A 76 -6.82 -1.52 -13.55
C VAL A 76 -7.86 -2.06 -14.51
N PHE A 77 -8.72 -1.18 -15.03
CA PHE A 77 -9.78 -1.60 -15.93
C PHE A 77 -9.21 -2.28 -17.19
N ILE A 78 -8.25 -1.64 -17.87
CA ILE A 78 -7.66 -2.17 -19.09
C ILE A 78 -6.90 -3.47 -18.83
N SER A 79 -6.04 -3.50 -17.81
CA SER A 79 -5.19 -4.67 -17.50
C SER A 79 -6.01 -5.88 -17.07
N LEU A 80 -7.09 -5.66 -16.29
CA LEU A 80 -8.00 -6.73 -15.89
C LEU A 80 -8.80 -7.28 -17.06
N VAL A 81 -9.32 -6.40 -17.92
CA VAL A 81 -10.04 -6.83 -19.13
C VAL A 81 -9.13 -7.66 -20.04
N CYS A 82 -7.87 -7.22 -20.26
CA CYS A 82 -6.88 -8.01 -21.00
C CYS A 82 -6.60 -9.35 -20.31
N GLY A 83 -6.31 -9.31 -19.02
CA GLY A 83 -5.95 -10.50 -18.24
C GLY A 83 -7.06 -11.54 -18.24
N THR A 84 -8.31 -11.13 -17.99
CA THR A 84 -9.46 -12.04 -17.99
C THR A 84 -9.84 -12.54 -19.37
N CYS A 85 -9.71 -11.73 -20.42
CA CYS A 85 -9.98 -12.20 -21.78
C CYS A 85 -8.92 -13.19 -22.28
N SER A 86 -7.68 -13.08 -21.81
CA SER A 86 -6.61 -14.05 -22.14
C SER A 86 -6.86 -15.43 -21.51
N LEU A 87 -7.65 -15.49 -20.44
CA LEU A 87 -8.02 -16.75 -19.79
C LEU A 87 -9.12 -17.44 -20.59
N SER A 88 -8.80 -18.58 -21.20
CA SER A 88 -9.71 -19.32 -22.08
C SER A 88 -10.84 -20.06 -21.34
N ASP A 89 -10.72 -20.23 -20.02
CA ASP A 89 -11.68 -20.96 -19.18
C ASP A 89 -12.09 -20.13 -17.94
N PRO A 90 -13.38 -19.75 -17.80
CA PRO A 90 -13.90 -19.08 -16.61
C PRO A 90 -13.62 -19.82 -15.29
N LYS A 91 -13.45 -21.14 -15.31
CA LYS A 91 -13.06 -21.91 -14.10
C LYS A 91 -11.69 -21.52 -13.59
N THR A 92 -10.77 -21.15 -14.48
CA THR A 92 -9.43 -20.67 -14.13
C THR A 92 -9.52 -19.36 -13.35
N LEU A 93 -10.43 -18.46 -13.72
CA LEU A 93 -10.64 -17.21 -12.99
C LEU A 93 -11.18 -17.46 -11.57
N GLY A 94 -12.14 -18.38 -11.42
CA GLY A 94 -12.65 -18.78 -10.10
C GLY A 94 -11.55 -19.37 -9.21
N ARG A 95 -10.68 -20.22 -9.77
CA ARG A 95 -9.53 -20.80 -9.06
C ARG A 95 -8.51 -19.73 -8.66
N LEU A 96 -8.22 -18.78 -9.56
CA LEU A 96 -7.32 -17.65 -9.32
C LEU A 96 -7.84 -16.77 -8.18
N GLY A 97 -9.11 -16.37 -8.25
CA GLY A 97 -9.80 -15.59 -7.23
C GLY A 97 -9.81 -16.28 -5.88
N GLY A 98 -10.25 -17.54 -5.83
CA GLY A 98 -10.31 -18.32 -4.60
C GLY A 98 -8.94 -18.48 -3.93
N LYS A 99 -7.90 -18.83 -4.69
CA LYS A 99 -6.53 -18.94 -4.17
C LYS A 99 -6.02 -17.61 -3.62
N SER A 100 -6.25 -16.51 -4.33
CA SER A 100 -5.75 -15.19 -3.95
C SER A 100 -6.43 -14.68 -2.68
N ILE A 101 -7.76 -14.75 -2.62
CA ILE A 101 -8.53 -14.32 -1.45
C ILE A 101 -8.17 -15.18 -0.24
N ALA A 102 -8.07 -16.50 -0.39
CA ALA A 102 -7.68 -17.38 0.71
C ALA A 102 -6.28 -17.06 1.24
N LEU A 103 -5.32 -16.81 0.34
CA LEU A 103 -3.96 -16.42 0.72
C LEU A 103 -3.95 -15.07 1.45
N TYR A 104 -4.64 -14.05 0.95
CA TYR A 104 -4.71 -12.75 1.61
C TYR A 104 -5.37 -12.82 2.99
N LEU A 105 -6.51 -13.51 3.13
CA LEU A 105 -7.15 -13.66 4.44
C LEU A 105 -6.26 -14.44 5.42
N MET A 106 -5.56 -15.46 4.94
CA MET A 106 -4.61 -16.22 5.75
C MET A 106 -3.41 -15.35 6.18
N THR A 107 -2.81 -14.56 5.28
CA THR A 107 -1.70 -13.68 5.65
C THR A 107 -2.13 -12.59 6.61
N THR A 108 -3.31 -11.99 6.42
CA THR A 108 -3.84 -10.98 7.33
C THR A 108 -4.03 -11.55 8.73
N ALA A 109 -4.63 -12.74 8.84
CA ALA A 109 -4.83 -13.42 10.12
C ALA A 109 -3.50 -13.75 10.83
N ILE A 110 -2.50 -14.21 10.09
CA ILE A 110 -1.13 -14.42 10.61
C ILE A 110 -0.52 -13.08 11.05
N ALA A 111 -0.70 -12.02 10.27
CA ALA A 111 -0.16 -10.69 10.54
C ALA A 111 -0.65 -10.15 11.88
N ILE A 112 -1.96 -10.11 12.09
CA ILE A 112 -2.55 -9.60 13.32
C ILE A 112 -2.26 -10.48 14.52
N THR A 113 -2.19 -11.80 14.34
CA THR A 113 -1.84 -12.73 15.43
C THR A 113 -0.42 -12.48 15.93
N VAL A 114 0.55 -12.31 15.02
CA VAL A 114 1.93 -11.95 15.37
C VAL A 114 1.99 -10.59 16.06
N ALA A 115 1.23 -9.62 15.57
CA ALA A 115 1.16 -8.28 16.16
C ALA A 115 0.63 -8.28 17.59
N ILE A 116 -0.50 -8.93 17.84
CA ILE A 116 -1.10 -9.06 19.19
C ILE A 116 -0.14 -9.80 20.11
N THR A 117 0.45 -10.91 19.66
CA THR A 117 1.40 -11.69 20.47
C THR A 117 2.60 -10.83 20.89
N LEU A 118 3.18 -10.07 19.95
CA LEU A 118 4.31 -9.21 20.24
C LEU A 118 3.93 -8.06 21.19
N ALA A 119 2.76 -7.46 21.01
CA ALA A 119 2.26 -6.39 21.86
C ALA A 119 1.93 -6.86 23.29
N LEU A 120 1.44 -8.10 23.45
CA LEU A 120 1.21 -8.71 24.75
C LEU A 120 2.52 -8.96 25.52
N ILE A 121 3.58 -9.38 24.82
CA ILE A 121 4.90 -9.63 25.43
C ILE A 121 5.58 -8.31 25.85
N ILE A 122 5.52 -7.29 24.99
CA ILE A 122 6.24 -6.02 25.24
C ILE A 122 5.44 -5.07 26.14
N ALA A 123 4.11 -5.18 26.12
CA ALA A 123 3.18 -4.34 26.85
C ALA A 123 3.40 -2.81 26.65
N PRO A 124 3.21 -2.30 25.42
CA PRO A 124 3.56 -0.92 25.07
C PRO A 124 2.73 0.17 25.75
N GLY A 125 1.54 -0.15 26.26
CA GLY A 125 0.63 0.81 26.91
C GLY A 125 0.80 0.93 28.43
N ILE A 126 1.58 0.04 29.07
CA ILE A 126 1.81 0.13 30.52
C ILE A 126 2.68 1.36 30.85
N GLY A 127 2.16 2.21 31.74
CA GLY A 127 2.85 3.41 32.22
C GLY A 127 2.62 4.66 31.36
N GLN A 128 1.64 4.62 30.44
CA GLN A 128 1.18 5.81 29.72
C GLN A 128 0.03 6.47 30.46
N GLU A 129 -0.05 7.80 30.39
CA GLU A 129 -1.13 8.57 30.99
C GLU A 129 -2.41 8.45 30.16
N LEU A 130 -3.55 8.40 30.86
CA LEU A 130 -4.88 8.44 30.24
C LEU A 130 -5.08 9.81 29.56
N PRO A 131 -5.54 9.86 28.30
CA PRO A 131 -5.86 11.14 27.67
C PRO A 131 -7.07 11.79 28.34
N SER A 132 -7.05 13.12 28.44
CA SER A 132 -8.20 13.92 28.86
C SER A 132 -9.23 14.03 27.72
N ASN A 133 -10.49 13.75 28.04
CA ASN A 133 -11.74 13.94 27.27
C ASN A 133 -11.62 14.66 25.92
N ALA A 134 -11.39 13.91 24.84
CA ALA A 134 -11.60 14.34 23.47
C ALA A 134 -12.59 13.36 22.82
N SER A 135 -13.65 13.86 22.17
CA SER A 135 -14.66 13.02 21.52
C SER A 135 -14.19 12.61 20.11
N TYR A 136 -14.21 11.30 19.81
CA TYR A 136 -14.03 10.80 18.44
C TYR A 136 -15.40 10.51 17.82
N GLU A 137 -15.70 11.12 16.67
CA GLU A 137 -16.90 10.75 15.92
C GLU A 137 -16.65 9.42 15.20
N VAL A 138 -17.34 8.38 15.65
CA VAL A 138 -17.31 7.06 15.01
C VAL A 138 -18.01 7.15 13.66
N GLN A 139 -17.27 6.96 12.57
CA GLN A 139 -17.88 6.62 11.28
C GLN A 139 -18.26 5.13 11.31
N GLU A 140 -19.52 4.81 11.00
CA GLU A 140 -19.95 3.42 10.90
C GLU A 140 -19.24 2.74 9.73
N ALA A 141 -18.45 1.72 10.03
CA ALA A 141 -17.89 0.85 9.02
C ALA A 141 -19.00 -0.04 8.41
N PRO A 142 -18.98 -0.29 7.09
CA PRO A 142 -19.98 -1.13 6.45
C PRO A 142 -19.91 -2.57 6.98
N THR A 143 -21.06 -3.22 7.12
CA THR A 143 -21.12 -4.64 7.47
C THR A 143 -20.53 -5.50 6.36
N PHE A 144 -20.07 -6.72 6.67
CA PHE A 144 -19.53 -7.64 5.66
C PHE A 144 -20.54 -7.94 4.53
N ALA A 145 -21.82 -8.08 4.85
CA ALA A 145 -22.88 -8.23 3.86
C ALA A 145 -22.98 -7.00 2.94
N GLN A 146 -22.87 -5.80 3.51
CA GLN A 146 -22.87 -4.56 2.74
C GLN A 146 -21.63 -4.44 1.85
N VAL A 147 -20.45 -4.92 2.29
CA VAL A 147 -19.24 -4.98 1.45
C VAL A 147 -19.47 -5.88 0.23
N ILE A 148 -20.08 -7.06 0.41
CA ILE A 148 -20.42 -7.96 -0.71
C ILE A 148 -21.40 -7.29 -1.67
N ILE A 149 -22.47 -6.66 -1.16
CA ILE A 149 -23.46 -5.98 -2.00
C ILE A 149 -22.81 -4.82 -2.77
N ASN A 150 -22.00 -4.00 -2.09
CA ASN A 150 -21.32 -2.84 -2.66
C ASN A 150 -20.23 -3.21 -3.67
N MET A 151 -19.84 -4.47 -3.74
CA MET A 151 -18.90 -4.96 -4.75
C MET A 151 -19.49 -4.88 -6.17
N PHE A 152 -20.82 -4.91 -6.31
CA PHE A 152 -21.50 -4.83 -7.60
C PHE A 152 -21.89 -3.37 -7.92
N PRO A 153 -21.32 -2.73 -8.97
CA PRO A 153 -21.70 -1.38 -9.33
C PRO A 153 -23.08 -1.32 -9.98
N THR A 154 -23.89 -0.33 -9.59
CA THR A 154 -25.10 0.05 -10.34
C THR A 154 -24.78 0.86 -11.59
N ASN A 155 -23.64 1.57 -11.60
CA ASN A 155 -23.13 2.32 -12.73
C ASN A 155 -21.59 2.21 -12.79
N PRO A 156 -21.02 1.46 -13.76
CA PRO A 156 -19.57 1.26 -13.85
C PRO A 156 -18.81 2.55 -14.20
N ILE A 157 -19.42 3.48 -14.94
CA ILE A 157 -18.80 4.78 -15.25
C ILE A 157 -18.68 5.61 -13.98
N ASN A 158 -19.72 5.64 -13.16
CA ASN A 158 -19.68 6.31 -11.87
C ASN A 158 -18.68 5.65 -10.91
N ALA A 159 -18.57 4.31 -10.93
CA ALA A 159 -17.57 3.59 -10.14
C ALA A 159 -16.14 3.98 -10.55
N MET A 160 -15.87 4.09 -11.86
CA MET A 160 -14.60 4.57 -12.38
C MET A 160 -14.33 6.03 -12.01
N ALA A 161 -15.33 6.90 -12.11
CA ALA A 161 -15.20 8.31 -11.75
C ALA A 161 -14.90 8.54 -10.26
N ASN A 162 -15.48 7.72 -9.37
CA ASN A 162 -15.26 7.80 -7.92
C ASN A 162 -14.08 6.93 -7.43
N GLY A 163 -13.44 6.16 -8.32
CA GLY A 163 -12.33 5.29 -7.94
C GLY A 163 -12.73 4.10 -7.05
N ASN A 164 -13.97 3.62 -7.14
CA ASN A 164 -14.45 2.46 -6.38
C ASN A 164 -13.83 1.17 -6.92
N MET A 165 -12.62 0.83 -6.45
CA MET A 165 -11.79 -0.22 -7.04
C MET A 165 -12.47 -1.60 -7.09
N LEU A 166 -13.10 -2.06 -6.01
CA LEU A 166 -13.80 -3.37 -6.04
C LEU A 166 -14.90 -3.43 -7.10
N GLN A 167 -15.63 -2.34 -7.28
CA GLN A 167 -16.67 -2.23 -8.31
C GLN A 167 -16.07 -2.23 -9.72
N ILE A 168 -14.98 -1.49 -9.92
CA ILE A 168 -14.24 -1.47 -11.18
C ILE A 168 -13.71 -2.86 -11.50
N ILE A 169 -13.19 -3.58 -10.50
CA ILE A 169 -12.71 -4.96 -10.64
C ILE A 169 -13.85 -5.85 -11.11
N VAL A 170 -14.97 -5.92 -10.38
CA VAL A 170 -16.08 -6.81 -10.75
C VAL A 170 -16.61 -6.50 -12.15
N PHE A 171 -16.77 -5.23 -12.51
CA PHE A 171 -17.18 -4.86 -13.85
C PHE A 171 -16.14 -5.29 -14.92
N ALA A 172 -14.85 -5.05 -14.68
CA ALA A 172 -13.78 -5.45 -15.60
C ALA A 172 -13.74 -6.97 -15.82
N LEU A 173 -13.95 -7.76 -14.76
CA LEU A 173 -14.01 -9.23 -14.87
C LEU A 173 -15.20 -9.67 -15.72
N LEU A 174 -16.40 -9.16 -15.44
CA LEU A 174 -17.61 -9.52 -16.20
C LEU A 174 -17.48 -9.09 -17.67
N PHE A 175 -16.91 -7.91 -17.92
CA PHE A 175 -16.67 -7.40 -19.26
C PHE A 175 -15.65 -8.26 -20.03
N GLY A 176 -14.52 -8.61 -19.40
CA GLY A 176 -13.51 -9.45 -20.04
C GLY A 176 -13.98 -10.88 -20.29
N ILE A 177 -14.79 -11.47 -19.39
CA ILE A 177 -15.45 -12.77 -19.63
C ILE A 177 -16.42 -12.67 -20.81
N ALA A 178 -17.27 -11.65 -20.85
CA ALA A 178 -18.18 -11.44 -21.97
C ALA A 178 -17.41 -11.27 -23.29
N MET A 179 -16.30 -10.53 -23.27
CA MET A 179 -15.41 -10.37 -24.41
C MET A 179 -14.84 -11.71 -24.89
N ALA A 180 -14.39 -12.58 -23.99
CA ALA A 180 -13.90 -13.91 -24.34
C ALA A 180 -14.99 -14.81 -24.96
N LEU A 181 -16.23 -14.70 -24.47
CA LEU A 181 -17.37 -15.52 -24.93
C LEU A 181 -17.98 -15.05 -26.26
N CYS A 182 -17.69 -13.83 -26.70
CA CYS A 182 -18.27 -13.23 -27.91
C CYS A 182 -17.64 -13.68 -29.23
N GLY A 183 -16.61 -14.55 -29.22
CA GLY A 183 -15.97 -15.03 -30.46
C GLY A 183 -15.19 -13.94 -31.20
N GLU A 184 -15.36 -13.84 -32.53
CA GLU A 184 -14.60 -12.90 -33.38
C GLU A 184 -14.76 -11.40 -33.02
N PRO A 185 -15.98 -10.88 -32.73
CA PRO A 185 -16.13 -9.54 -32.15
C PRO A 185 -15.29 -9.35 -30.88
N GLY A 186 -15.31 -10.34 -29.98
CA GLY A 186 -14.55 -10.35 -28.74
C GLY A 186 -13.04 -10.22 -28.97
N LYS A 187 -12.48 -11.06 -29.85
CA LYS A 187 -11.06 -11.02 -30.23
C LYS A 187 -10.62 -9.66 -30.78
N ARG A 188 -11.46 -9.00 -31.58
CA ARG A 188 -11.16 -7.65 -32.11
C ARG A 188 -11.06 -6.61 -31.00
N VAL A 189 -11.98 -6.64 -30.05
CA VAL A 189 -11.96 -5.73 -28.89
C VAL A 189 -10.77 -6.06 -27.98
N ALA A 190 -10.48 -7.34 -27.74
CA ALA A 190 -9.35 -7.79 -26.93
C ALA A 190 -8.02 -7.24 -27.46
N LYS A 191 -7.80 -7.27 -28.78
CA LYS A 191 -6.61 -6.71 -29.40
C LYS A 191 -6.46 -5.20 -29.16
N VAL A 192 -7.56 -4.45 -29.21
CA VAL A 192 -7.55 -3.01 -28.86
C VAL A 192 -7.15 -2.81 -27.40
N PHE A 193 -7.69 -3.63 -26.50
CA PHE A 193 -7.33 -3.59 -25.08
C PHE A 193 -5.85 -3.94 -24.84
N ASP A 194 -5.28 -4.91 -25.56
CA ASP A 194 -3.85 -5.24 -25.47
C ASP A 194 -2.95 -4.07 -25.90
N ASP A 195 -3.31 -3.39 -27.00
CA ASP A 195 -2.60 -2.19 -27.46
C ASP A 195 -2.72 -1.05 -26.44
N LEU A 196 -3.92 -0.82 -25.89
CA LEU A 196 -4.14 0.15 -24.82
C LEU A 196 -3.33 -0.18 -23.56
N ASN A 197 -3.28 -1.46 -23.16
CA ASN A 197 -2.50 -1.90 -22.01
C ASN A 197 -1.02 -1.59 -22.19
N THR A 198 -0.49 -1.84 -23.40
CA THR A 198 0.89 -1.50 -23.75
C THR A 198 1.17 0.00 -23.63
N VAL A 199 0.24 0.85 -24.09
CA VAL A 199 0.34 2.31 -23.96
C VAL A 199 0.27 2.76 -22.51
N VAL A 200 -0.66 2.23 -21.71
CA VAL A 200 -0.79 2.61 -20.30
C VAL A 200 0.44 2.19 -19.51
N LEU A 201 0.96 0.97 -19.69
CA LEU A 201 2.21 0.54 -19.07
C LEU A 201 3.39 1.45 -19.46
N LYS A 202 3.45 1.94 -20.70
CA LYS A 202 4.46 2.92 -21.10
C LYS A 202 4.30 4.24 -20.33
N LEU A 203 3.07 4.69 -20.09
CA LEU A 203 2.80 5.89 -19.29
C LEU A 203 3.25 5.71 -17.83
N VAL A 204 3.08 4.51 -17.26
CA VAL A 204 3.61 4.16 -15.93
C VAL A 204 5.11 4.39 -15.90
N THR A 205 5.85 3.83 -16.86
CA THR A 205 7.32 3.99 -16.93
C THR A 205 7.75 5.46 -17.06
N ILE A 206 6.99 6.29 -17.79
CA ILE A 206 7.26 7.73 -17.89
C ILE A 206 7.09 8.40 -16.51
N LEU A 207 5.99 8.14 -15.81
CA LEU A 207 5.77 8.69 -14.47
C LEU A 207 6.81 8.21 -13.46
N MET A 208 7.28 6.97 -13.60
CA MET A 208 8.34 6.44 -12.73
C MET A 208 9.63 7.26 -12.80
N ASN A 209 9.95 7.87 -13.95
CA ASN A 209 11.11 8.77 -14.05
C ASN A 209 10.96 10.08 -13.26
N LEU A 210 9.73 10.47 -12.93
CA LEU A 210 9.42 11.62 -12.07
C LEU A 210 9.43 11.26 -10.58
N ALA A 211 9.39 9.98 -10.24
CA ALA A 211 9.33 9.49 -8.86
C ALA A 211 10.40 10.06 -7.93
N PRO A 212 11.70 10.18 -8.31
CA PRO A 212 12.71 10.75 -7.43
C PRO A 212 12.37 12.15 -6.90
N TYR A 213 11.77 12.99 -7.74
CA TYR A 213 11.41 14.36 -7.40
C TYR A 213 10.13 14.42 -6.55
N GLY A 214 9.14 13.62 -6.91
CA GLY A 214 7.90 13.48 -6.12
C GLY A 214 8.17 12.97 -4.71
N VAL A 215 8.97 11.90 -4.60
CA VAL A 215 9.39 11.32 -3.32
C VAL A 215 10.19 12.32 -2.49
N PHE A 216 11.11 13.07 -3.11
CA PHE A 216 11.83 14.15 -2.42
C PHE A 216 10.87 15.15 -1.77
N CYS A 217 9.91 15.69 -2.52
CA CYS A 217 8.93 16.65 -2.04
C CYS A 217 8.06 16.07 -0.90
N LEU A 218 7.59 14.83 -1.04
CA LEU A 218 6.80 14.15 -0.01
C LEU A 218 7.58 13.98 1.29
N MET A 219 8.85 13.53 1.21
CA MET A 219 9.69 13.32 2.39
C MET A 219 10.10 14.64 3.04
N ALA A 220 10.48 15.65 2.24
CA ALA A 220 10.84 16.97 2.75
C ALA A 220 9.69 17.60 3.55
N LYS A 221 8.46 17.57 3.01
CA LYS A 221 7.28 18.05 3.73
C LYS A 221 7.07 17.27 5.03
N LEU A 222 7.03 15.94 4.95
CA LEU A 222 6.75 15.07 6.08
C LEU A 222 7.70 15.32 7.25
N PHE A 223 9.01 15.23 7.00
CA PHE A 223 10.03 15.36 8.03
C PHE A 223 10.21 16.80 8.54
N THR A 224 9.62 17.79 7.85
CA THR A 224 9.51 19.15 8.40
C THR A 224 8.36 19.26 9.42
N THR A 225 7.28 18.50 9.22
CA THR A 225 6.03 18.59 10.01
C THR A 225 5.91 17.59 11.14
N ILE A 226 6.75 16.56 11.18
CA ILE A 226 6.62 15.45 12.12
C ILE A 226 6.95 15.86 13.56
N ASP A 227 6.17 15.46 14.56
CA ASP A 227 6.51 15.74 15.96
C ASP A 227 7.42 14.65 16.57
N ILE A 228 8.71 14.96 16.68
CA ILE A 228 9.71 14.05 17.26
C ILE A 228 9.44 13.77 18.75
N LYS A 229 8.86 14.73 19.50
CA LYS A 229 8.56 14.53 20.92
C LYS A 229 7.47 13.49 21.11
N LEU A 230 6.46 13.49 20.23
CA LEU A 230 5.39 12.50 20.24
C LEU A 230 5.90 11.09 19.90
N ILE A 231 6.87 10.96 18.99
CA ILE A 231 7.54 9.68 18.73
C ILE A 231 8.26 9.20 20.01
N GLY A 232 8.90 10.11 20.74
CA GLY A 232 9.56 9.81 22.01
C GLY A 232 8.59 9.27 23.07
N SER A 233 7.45 9.92 23.27
CA SER A 233 6.45 9.48 24.26
C SER A 233 5.80 8.15 23.89
N LEU A 234 5.65 7.84 22.58
CA LEU A 234 5.04 6.61 22.08
C LEU A 234 6.06 5.58 21.57
N ALA A 235 7.33 5.72 21.93
CA ALA A 235 8.41 4.94 21.36
C ALA A 235 8.16 3.43 21.46
N LYS A 236 7.67 2.94 22.60
CA LYS A 236 7.35 1.51 22.77
C LYS A 236 6.32 1.03 21.75
N TYR A 237 5.19 1.73 21.63
CA TYR A 237 4.15 1.41 20.64
C TYR A 237 4.71 1.45 19.22
N PHE A 238 5.42 2.52 18.87
CA PHE A 238 6.00 2.73 17.56
C PHE A 238 6.94 1.58 17.14
N PHE A 239 7.87 1.21 18.02
CA PHE A 239 8.82 0.13 17.72
C PHE A 239 8.19 -1.27 17.71
N VAL A 240 7.13 -1.50 18.50
CA VAL A 240 6.37 -2.77 18.43
C VAL A 240 5.70 -2.93 17.09
N VAL A 241 5.03 -1.89 16.58
CA VAL A 241 4.40 -1.91 15.25
C VAL A 241 5.46 -2.14 14.17
N LEU A 242 6.56 -1.39 14.21
CA LEU A 242 7.66 -1.58 13.24
C LEU A 242 8.23 -3.00 13.29
N ALA A 243 8.50 -3.53 14.49
CA ALA A 243 9.01 -4.88 14.64
C ALA A 243 8.03 -5.92 14.08
N ALA A 244 6.72 -5.80 14.36
CA ALA A 244 5.71 -6.68 13.80
C ALA A 244 5.66 -6.60 12.26
N LEU A 245 5.72 -5.38 11.69
CA LEU A 245 5.76 -5.16 10.24
C LEU A 245 7.00 -5.80 9.59
N PHE A 246 8.19 -5.61 10.17
CA PHE A 246 9.42 -6.21 9.66
C PHE A 246 9.44 -7.73 9.81
N ILE A 247 8.97 -8.27 10.95
CA ILE A 247 8.82 -9.72 11.13
C ILE A 247 7.88 -10.27 10.05
N HIS A 248 6.76 -9.60 9.80
CA HIS A 248 5.80 -10.06 8.80
C HIS A 248 6.39 -10.03 7.38
N ALA A 249 6.99 -8.91 6.98
CA ALA A 249 7.54 -8.72 5.65
C ALA A 249 8.79 -9.58 5.36
N LEU A 250 9.68 -9.73 6.35
CA LEU A 250 10.97 -10.40 6.17
C LEU A 250 10.92 -11.88 6.52
N ILE A 251 10.07 -12.29 7.46
CA ILE A 251 10.01 -13.67 7.97
C ILE A 251 8.76 -14.36 7.43
N ASN A 252 7.55 -13.88 7.74
CA ASN A 252 6.32 -14.59 7.38
C ASN A 252 6.15 -14.72 5.86
N TYR A 253 6.27 -13.62 5.12
CA TYR A 253 6.21 -13.67 3.65
C TYR A 253 7.31 -14.54 3.06
N SER A 254 8.53 -14.48 3.60
CA SER A 254 9.64 -15.31 3.13
C SER A 254 9.38 -16.80 3.34
N ILE A 255 8.84 -17.19 4.50
CA ILE A 255 8.48 -18.56 4.81
C ILE A 255 7.35 -19.03 3.89
N ILE A 256 6.27 -18.26 3.79
CA ILE A 256 5.10 -18.61 2.98
C ILE A 256 5.52 -18.77 1.50
N LEU A 257 6.27 -17.81 0.97
CA LEU A 257 6.80 -17.87 -0.39
C LEU A 257 7.68 -19.11 -0.59
N LYS A 258 8.65 -19.36 0.30
CA LYS A 258 9.59 -20.47 0.15
C LYS A 258 8.88 -21.83 0.24
N VAL A 259 7.95 -21.98 1.17
CA VAL A 259 7.23 -23.24 1.40
C VAL A 259 6.28 -23.55 0.25
N LEU A 260 5.53 -22.56 -0.25
CA LEU A 260 4.50 -22.79 -1.27
C LEU A 260 5.05 -22.80 -2.70
N THR A 261 6.21 -22.19 -2.95
CA THR A 261 6.75 -22.04 -4.32
C THR A 261 8.15 -22.58 -4.50
N GLY A 262 8.93 -22.75 -3.43
CA GLY A 262 10.37 -23.02 -3.52
C GLY A 262 11.23 -21.84 -3.99
N LEU A 263 10.63 -20.70 -4.37
CA LEU A 263 11.35 -19.50 -4.82
C LEU A 263 12.27 -18.94 -3.73
N SER A 264 13.31 -18.22 -4.14
CA SER A 264 14.27 -17.57 -3.23
C SER A 264 13.66 -16.29 -2.63
N PRO A 265 13.43 -16.20 -1.31
CA PRO A 265 12.91 -14.99 -0.69
C PRO A 265 13.86 -13.80 -0.80
N ILE A 266 15.17 -14.05 -0.81
CA ILE A 266 16.18 -13.00 -0.93
C ILE A 266 16.08 -12.34 -2.31
N THR A 267 15.90 -13.12 -3.37
CA THR A 267 15.73 -12.60 -4.73
C THR A 267 14.45 -11.78 -4.83
N PHE A 268 13.35 -12.31 -4.28
CA PHE A 268 12.07 -11.61 -4.21
C PHE A 268 12.19 -10.25 -3.52
N LEU A 269 12.71 -10.20 -2.29
CA LEU A 269 12.84 -8.97 -1.51
C LEU A 269 13.76 -7.95 -2.18
N LYS A 270 14.85 -8.39 -2.83
CA LYS A 270 15.73 -7.48 -3.59
C LYS A 270 15.01 -6.82 -4.76
N LYS A 271 14.16 -7.56 -5.48
CA LYS A 271 13.39 -7.05 -6.62
C LYS A 271 12.21 -6.17 -6.22
N MET A 272 11.69 -6.35 -5.01
CA MET A 272 10.62 -5.54 -4.44
C MET A 272 11.05 -4.13 -4.03
N LYS A 273 12.36 -3.88 -3.91
CA LYS A 273 12.91 -2.63 -3.38
C LYS A 273 12.23 -1.37 -3.94
N ASP A 274 12.09 -1.25 -5.25
CA ASP A 274 11.50 -0.06 -5.87
C ASP A 274 10.05 0.16 -5.49
N ALA A 275 9.24 -0.89 -5.61
CA ALA A 275 7.84 -0.87 -5.23
C ALA A 275 7.66 -0.57 -3.73
N CYS A 276 8.51 -1.14 -2.86
CA CYS A 276 8.46 -0.87 -1.41
C CYS A 276 8.84 0.58 -1.08
N MET A 277 9.91 1.12 -1.67
CA MET A 277 10.32 2.52 -1.45
C MET A 277 9.24 3.49 -1.92
N PHE A 278 8.61 3.17 -3.05
CA PHE A 278 7.53 3.94 -3.60
C PHE A 278 6.29 3.90 -2.71
N ALA A 279 5.87 2.71 -2.30
CA ALA A 279 4.77 2.49 -1.36
C ALA A 279 4.98 3.16 -0.01
N PHE A 280 6.20 3.10 0.50
CA PHE A 280 6.60 3.84 1.68
C PHE A 280 6.38 5.35 1.50
N SER A 281 6.84 5.92 0.38
CA SER A 281 6.74 7.37 0.16
C SER A 281 5.31 7.89 -0.04
N THR A 282 4.45 7.13 -0.73
CA THR A 282 3.08 7.56 -1.06
C THR A 282 2.08 7.24 0.04
N SER A 283 2.35 6.19 0.83
CA SER A 283 1.41 5.63 1.82
C SER A 283 0.05 5.26 1.23
N SER A 284 0.01 4.86 -0.04
CA SER A 284 -1.21 4.43 -0.71
C SER A 284 -0.96 3.23 -1.61
N SER A 285 -1.51 2.07 -1.24
CA SER A 285 -1.48 0.85 -2.05
C SER A 285 -2.08 1.11 -3.44
N SER A 286 -3.21 1.85 -3.50
CA SER A 286 -3.85 2.22 -4.76
C SER A 286 -2.95 3.06 -5.66
N ALA A 287 -2.28 4.09 -5.11
CA ALA A 287 -1.37 4.94 -5.89
C ALA A 287 -0.11 4.18 -6.35
N THR A 288 0.26 3.10 -5.65
CA THR A 288 1.43 2.27 -6.01
C THR A 288 1.15 1.15 -6.98
N MET A 289 -0.13 0.84 -7.21
CA MET A 289 -0.54 -0.30 -8.02
C MET A 289 0.10 -0.36 -9.41
N PRO A 290 0.30 0.74 -10.15
CA PRO A 290 1.04 0.68 -11.41
C PRO A 290 2.46 0.13 -11.27
N VAL A 291 3.16 0.55 -10.21
CA VAL A 291 4.52 0.12 -9.89
C VAL A 291 4.54 -1.33 -9.42
N THR A 292 3.55 -1.72 -8.62
CA THR A 292 3.37 -3.09 -8.16
C THR A 292 3.12 -4.05 -9.31
N LEU A 293 2.26 -3.67 -10.27
CA LEU A 293 1.94 -4.49 -11.45
C LEU A 293 3.15 -4.63 -12.38
N GLU A 294 3.89 -3.53 -12.63
CA GLU A 294 5.13 -3.57 -13.40
C GLU A 294 6.18 -4.44 -12.71
N THR A 295 6.31 -4.35 -11.39
CA THR A 295 7.25 -5.18 -10.61
C THR A 295 6.87 -6.66 -10.69
N ALA A 296 5.60 -6.99 -10.48
CA ALA A 296 5.10 -8.36 -10.56
C ALA A 296 5.34 -8.98 -11.95
N THR A 297 5.06 -8.22 -13.01
CA THR A 297 5.12 -8.73 -14.39
C THR A 297 6.52 -8.69 -14.99
N LYS A 298 7.26 -7.59 -14.82
CA LYS A 298 8.53 -7.35 -15.52
C LYS A 298 9.76 -7.72 -14.70
N LYS A 299 9.67 -7.72 -13.36
CA LYS A 299 10.81 -8.05 -12.48
C LYS A 299 10.67 -9.44 -11.87
N LEU A 300 9.47 -9.79 -11.40
CA LEU A 300 9.23 -11.04 -10.69
C LEU A 300 8.83 -12.21 -11.60
N GLY A 301 8.39 -11.94 -12.84
CA GLY A 301 8.07 -12.98 -13.83
C GLY A 301 6.67 -13.57 -13.72
N ALA A 302 5.75 -12.96 -12.97
CA ALA A 302 4.35 -13.37 -12.98
C ALA A 302 3.68 -12.92 -14.29
N HIS A 303 3.00 -13.83 -14.99
CA HIS A 303 2.30 -13.47 -16.21
C HIS A 303 1.17 -12.46 -15.94
N ASN A 304 0.90 -11.59 -16.92
CA ASN A 304 -0.08 -10.50 -16.76
C ASN A 304 -1.50 -11.03 -16.49
N SER A 305 -1.85 -12.22 -17.00
CA SER A 305 -3.15 -12.86 -16.74
C SER A 305 -3.42 -13.10 -15.25
N VAL A 306 -2.36 -13.27 -14.44
CA VAL A 306 -2.44 -13.45 -12.99
C VAL A 306 -2.19 -12.14 -12.25
N ALA A 307 -1.16 -11.39 -12.64
CA ALA A 307 -0.76 -10.17 -11.94
C ALA A 307 -1.83 -9.07 -12.04
N SER A 308 -2.45 -8.90 -13.21
CA SER A 308 -3.49 -7.88 -13.42
C SER A 308 -4.75 -8.14 -12.59
N PHE A 309 -4.95 -9.37 -12.15
CA PHE A 309 -6.03 -9.75 -11.24
C PHE A 309 -5.62 -9.62 -9.77
N THR A 310 -4.52 -10.25 -9.40
CA THR A 310 -4.11 -10.42 -7.99
C THR A 310 -3.65 -9.12 -7.34
N VAL A 311 -2.96 -8.25 -8.09
CA VAL A 311 -2.45 -6.97 -7.56
C VAL A 311 -3.57 -5.98 -7.27
N PRO A 312 -4.51 -5.68 -8.19
CA PRO A 312 -5.62 -4.76 -7.88
C PRO A 312 -6.54 -5.29 -6.79
N LEU A 313 -6.78 -6.60 -6.78
CA LEU A 313 -7.53 -7.24 -5.70
C LEU A 313 -6.81 -7.06 -4.35
N GLY A 314 -5.51 -7.34 -4.32
CA GLY A 314 -4.65 -7.17 -3.15
C GLY A 314 -4.68 -5.75 -2.58
N ALA A 315 -4.56 -4.73 -3.43
CA ALA A 315 -4.60 -3.32 -3.00
C ALA A 315 -5.89 -2.92 -2.24
N THR A 316 -6.95 -3.73 -2.30
CA THR A 316 -8.25 -3.51 -1.61
C THR A 316 -8.58 -4.53 -0.52
N ILE A 317 -7.88 -5.66 -0.46
CA ILE A 317 -8.18 -6.78 0.46
C ILE A 317 -6.99 -7.06 1.38
N ASN A 318 -5.79 -7.03 0.81
CA ASN A 318 -4.53 -7.29 1.50
C ASN A 318 -4.09 -6.07 2.29
N MET A 319 -4.56 -6.00 3.53
CA MET A 319 -4.13 -4.97 4.46
C MET A 319 -3.45 -5.54 5.69
N ASP A 320 -2.54 -6.50 5.49
CA ASP A 320 -1.72 -7.12 6.54
C ASP A 320 -1.07 -6.09 7.48
N GLY A 321 -0.47 -5.03 6.91
CA GLY A 321 0.13 -3.94 7.67
C GLY A 321 -0.89 -3.15 8.50
N THR A 322 -2.09 -2.92 7.95
CA THR A 322 -3.19 -2.28 8.68
C THR A 322 -3.67 -3.15 9.83
N ALA A 323 -3.83 -4.46 9.59
CA ALA A 323 -4.22 -5.43 10.61
C ALA A 323 -3.16 -5.54 11.72
N ILE A 324 -1.87 -5.45 11.37
CA ILE A 324 -0.78 -5.37 12.35
C ILE A 324 -0.94 -4.13 13.24
N MET A 325 -1.15 -2.94 12.66
CA MET A 325 -1.38 -1.75 13.47
C MET A 325 -2.61 -1.90 14.35
N GLN A 326 -3.71 -2.44 13.83
CA GLN A 326 -4.92 -2.63 14.59
C GLN A 326 -4.69 -3.56 15.79
N GLY A 327 -4.02 -4.69 15.58
CA GLY A 327 -3.67 -5.62 16.67
C GLY A 327 -2.82 -4.98 17.76
N VAL A 328 -1.75 -4.27 17.40
CA VAL A 328 -0.90 -3.58 18.38
C VAL A 328 -1.66 -2.43 19.06
N ALA A 329 -2.46 -1.66 18.32
CA ALA A 329 -3.25 -0.55 18.83
C ALA A 329 -4.32 -1.01 19.82
N THR A 330 -5.03 -2.10 19.53
CA THR A 330 -6.00 -2.72 20.46
C THR A 330 -5.33 -3.07 21.79
N VAL A 331 -4.19 -3.77 21.76
CA VAL A 331 -3.46 -4.13 22.99
C VAL A 331 -2.95 -2.89 23.72
N PHE A 332 -2.41 -1.92 22.99
CA PHE A 332 -1.93 -0.66 23.54
C PHE A 332 -3.05 0.11 24.25
N ILE A 333 -4.19 0.34 23.59
CA ILE A 333 -5.32 1.09 24.13
C ILE A 333 -5.91 0.34 25.34
N ALA A 334 -6.07 -0.98 25.27
CA ALA A 334 -6.50 -1.77 26.41
C ALA A 334 -5.60 -1.55 27.64
N GLN A 335 -4.28 -1.52 27.44
CA GLN A 335 -3.31 -1.28 28.51
C GLN A 335 -3.36 0.15 29.07
N VAL A 336 -3.47 1.17 28.21
CA VAL A 336 -3.57 2.57 28.65
C VAL A 336 -4.84 2.78 29.48
N TYR A 337 -5.96 2.21 29.04
CA TYR A 337 -7.25 2.33 29.73
C TYR A 337 -7.44 1.31 30.86
N ALA A 338 -6.44 0.49 31.15
CA ALA A 338 -6.50 -0.59 32.14
C ALA A 338 -7.70 -1.54 31.94
N ILE A 339 -8.12 -1.75 30.69
CA ILE A 339 -9.18 -2.68 30.32
C ILE A 339 -8.56 -4.05 30.06
N VAL A 340 -9.02 -5.07 30.77
CA VAL A 340 -8.55 -6.44 30.60
C VAL A 340 -9.33 -7.10 29.48
N LEU A 341 -8.65 -7.42 28.39
CA LEU A 341 -9.21 -8.22 27.30
C LEU A 341 -8.99 -9.71 27.55
N SER A 342 -10.05 -10.49 27.34
CA SER A 342 -10.01 -11.94 27.35
C SER A 342 -9.42 -12.50 26.05
N ILE A 343 -9.11 -13.81 26.05
CA ILE A 343 -8.71 -14.51 24.81
C ILE A 343 -9.81 -14.42 23.74
N ALA A 344 -11.09 -14.46 24.16
CA ALA A 344 -12.22 -14.34 23.23
C ALA A 344 -12.24 -12.97 22.54
N ASP A 345 -11.92 -11.90 23.26
CA ASP A 345 -11.85 -10.54 22.70
C ASP A 345 -10.73 -10.42 21.66
N TYR A 346 -9.57 -11.02 21.94
CA TYR A 346 -8.48 -11.05 20.95
C TYR A 346 -8.83 -11.86 19.70
N LEU A 347 -9.53 -13.00 19.86
CA LEU A 347 -10.02 -13.77 18.71
C LEU A 347 -11.04 -12.97 17.88
N MET A 348 -11.90 -12.20 18.56
CA MET A 348 -12.86 -11.31 17.91
C MET A 348 -12.15 -10.18 17.14
N VAL A 349 -11.11 -9.57 17.72
CA VAL A 349 -10.25 -8.58 17.04
C VAL A 349 -9.58 -9.18 15.80
N ILE A 350 -9.02 -10.38 15.91
CA ILE A 350 -8.38 -11.08 14.78
C ILE A 350 -9.40 -11.29 13.65
N LEU A 351 -10.56 -11.84 13.98
CA LEU A 351 -11.62 -12.11 13.00
C LEU A 351 -12.10 -10.82 12.33
N THR A 352 -12.41 -9.80 13.12
CA THR A 352 -12.98 -8.57 12.59
C THR A 352 -11.98 -7.75 11.81
N ALA A 353 -10.76 -7.59 12.28
CA ALA A 353 -9.72 -6.90 11.51
C ALA A 353 -9.44 -7.61 10.18
N THR A 354 -9.43 -8.94 10.18
CA THR A 354 -9.22 -9.75 8.96
C THR A 354 -10.39 -9.60 7.98
N LEU A 355 -11.62 -9.57 8.46
CA LEU A 355 -12.79 -9.35 7.60
C LEU A 355 -12.92 -7.89 7.15
N ALA A 356 -12.58 -6.95 8.04
CA ALA A 356 -12.59 -5.52 7.81
C ALA A 356 -11.54 -5.09 6.77
N SER A 357 -10.42 -5.81 6.66
CA SER A 357 -9.42 -5.53 5.62
C SER A 357 -9.99 -5.68 4.21
N VAL A 358 -11.05 -6.49 4.04
CA VAL A 358 -11.72 -6.70 2.75
C VAL A 358 -12.52 -5.46 2.35
N GLY A 359 -12.18 -4.88 1.20
CA GLY A 359 -12.90 -3.74 0.64
C GLY A 359 -12.58 -2.41 1.31
N THR A 360 -11.52 -2.37 2.11
CA THR A 360 -10.96 -1.12 2.60
C THR A 360 -10.24 -0.42 1.44
N ALA A 361 -10.40 0.90 1.32
CA ALA A 361 -9.70 1.65 0.28
C ALA A 361 -8.20 1.76 0.62
N GLY A 362 -7.33 1.46 -0.35
CA GLY A 362 -5.87 1.56 -0.23
C GLY A 362 -5.34 3.01 -0.27
N VAL A 363 -5.95 3.92 0.51
CA VAL A 363 -5.61 5.34 0.59
C VAL A 363 -5.20 5.74 2.01
N PRO A 364 -4.42 6.83 2.20
CA PRO A 364 -3.87 7.19 3.50
C PRO A 364 -4.95 7.41 4.57
N GLY A 365 -4.67 6.99 5.81
CA GLY A 365 -5.52 7.28 6.98
C GLY A 365 -6.76 6.38 7.17
N VAL A 366 -7.13 5.57 6.18
CA VAL A 366 -8.30 4.67 6.29
C VAL A 366 -8.12 3.61 7.38
N GLY A 367 -6.87 3.19 7.65
CA GLY A 367 -6.58 2.23 8.70
C GLY A 367 -7.06 2.65 10.10
N LEU A 368 -7.04 3.95 10.41
CA LEU A 368 -7.51 4.48 11.69
C LEU A 368 -9.04 4.49 11.79
N VAL A 369 -9.73 4.72 10.68
CA VAL A 369 -11.21 4.59 10.63
C VAL A 369 -11.63 3.16 10.91
N MET A 370 -10.94 2.19 10.30
CA MET A 370 -11.21 0.77 10.52
C MET A 370 -10.85 0.32 11.95
N LEU A 371 -9.86 0.96 12.58
CA LEU A 371 -9.53 0.69 13.99
C LEU A 371 -10.69 1.03 14.92
N ALA A 372 -11.44 2.12 14.66
CA ALA A 372 -12.60 2.47 15.48
C ALA A 372 -13.66 1.35 15.54
N MET A 373 -13.89 0.67 14.40
CA MET A 373 -14.77 -0.50 14.33
C MET A 373 -14.27 -1.64 15.22
N VAL A 374 -12.97 -1.96 15.14
CA VAL A 374 -12.33 -3.03 15.90
C VAL A 374 -12.40 -2.75 17.41
N LEU A 375 -12.12 -1.52 17.83
CA LEU A 375 -12.15 -1.12 19.25
C LEU A 375 -13.57 -1.21 19.84
N ASN A 376 -14.56 -0.65 19.15
CA ASN A 376 -15.96 -0.68 19.59
C ASN A 376 -16.46 -2.11 19.82
N GLN A 377 -16.05 -3.05 18.97
CA GLN A 377 -16.50 -4.42 19.05
C GLN A 377 -16.06 -5.14 20.34
N VAL A 378 -14.89 -4.80 20.86
CA VAL A 378 -14.35 -5.34 22.12
C VAL A 378 -14.53 -4.38 23.30
N GLY A 379 -15.38 -3.35 23.14
CA GLY A 379 -15.72 -2.41 24.19
C GLY A 379 -14.59 -1.45 24.59
N LEU A 380 -13.61 -1.22 23.71
CA LEU A 380 -12.54 -0.25 23.94
C LEU A 380 -12.95 1.17 23.48
N PRO A 381 -12.51 2.22 24.20
CA PRO A 381 -12.79 3.60 23.84
C PRO A 381 -12.07 4.00 22.54
N VAL A 382 -12.84 4.50 21.57
CA VAL A 382 -12.32 4.97 20.28
C VAL A 382 -11.47 6.23 20.42
N GLU A 383 -11.63 6.97 21.51
CA GLU A 383 -10.81 8.12 21.88
C GLU A 383 -9.33 7.75 22.04
N GLY A 384 -9.03 6.47 22.33
CA GLY A 384 -7.66 5.95 22.38
C GLY A 384 -6.91 6.08 21.05
N ILE A 385 -7.61 6.26 19.92
CA ILE A 385 -6.98 6.49 18.60
C ILE A 385 -6.20 7.82 18.58
N PHE A 386 -6.64 8.84 19.34
CA PHE A 386 -5.93 10.12 19.43
C PHE A 386 -4.53 9.99 20.03
N LEU A 387 -4.30 8.95 20.84
CA LEU A 387 -2.97 8.69 21.40
C LEU A 387 -1.96 8.31 20.33
N ILE A 388 -2.39 7.66 19.24
CA ILE A 388 -1.47 7.09 18.24
C ILE A 388 -1.48 7.85 16.91
N ILE A 389 -2.49 8.70 16.66
CA ILE A 389 -2.67 9.37 15.36
C ILE A 389 -1.45 10.18 14.91
N GLY A 390 -0.74 10.84 15.84
CA GLY A 390 0.38 11.69 15.47
C GLY A 390 1.66 10.91 15.12
N VAL A 391 1.77 9.63 15.50
CA VAL A 391 2.85 8.74 15.03
C VAL A 391 2.41 7.83 13.87
N ASP A 392 1.10 7.74 13.62
CA ASP A 392 0.54 6.88 12.57
C ASP A 392 1.11 7.20 11.20
N ARG A 393 1.43 8.46 10.91
CA ARG A 393 1.90 8.85 9.58
C ARG A 393 3.14 8.07 9.12
N LEU A 394 4.13 7.85 10.00
CA LEU A 394 5.32 7.06 9.68
C LEU A 394 5.02 5.56 9.61
N LEU A 395 4.14 5.09 10.50
CA LEU A 395 3.73 3.69 10.51
C LEU A 395 2.96 3.35 9.24
N ASP A 396 2.08 4.22 8.78
CA ASP A 396 1.27 4.11 7.56
C ASP A 396 2.11 3.86 6.31
N MET A 397 3.20 4.61 6.19
CA MET A 397 4.20 4.41 5.13
C MET A 397 4.76 2.98 5.14
N THR A 398 5.17 2.52 6.32
CA THR A 398 5.75 1.18 6.48
C THR A 398 4.69 0.10 6.22
N ARG A 399 3.46 0.28 6.73
CA ARG A 399 2.32 -0.62 6.48
C ARG A 399 2.05 -0.78 4.99
N THR A 400 2.03 0.32 4.26
CA THR A 400 1.77 0.33 2.82
C THR A 400 2.84 -0.47 2.08
N ALA A 401 4.12 -0.30 2.44
CA ALA A 401 5.20 -1.08 1.86
C ALA A 401 5.07 -2.59 2.16
N VAL A 402 4.62 -2.96 3.36
CA VAL A 402 4.34 -4.37 3.71
C VAL A 402 3.18 -4.92 2.87
N ASN A 403 2.06 -4.18 2.75
CA ASN A 403 0.90 -4.61 1.97
C ASN A 403 1.29 -4.89 0.50
N VAL A 404 2.00 -3.95 -0.13
CA VAL A 404 2.47 -4.10 -1.52
C VAL A 404 3.45 -5.28 -1.68
N THR A 405 4.24 -5.57 -0.64
CA THR A 405 5.08 -6.77 -0.61
C THR A 405 4.24 -8.05 -0.57
N GLY A 406 3.19 -8.07 0.26
CA GLY A 406 2.22 -9.16 0.30
C GLY A 406 1.53 -9.38 -1.05
N ASP A 407 1.15 -8.32 -1.75
CA ASP A 407 0.50 -8.40 -3.06
C ASP A 407 1.38 -9.16 -4.05
N CYS A 408 2.62 -8.71 -4.23
CA CYS A 408 3.56 -9.38 -5.12
C CYS A 408 3.89 -10.81 -4.69
N MET A 409 3.95 -11.08 -3.38
CA MET A 409 4.20 -12.42 -2.84
C MET A 409 3.04 -13.36 -3.20
N VAL A 410 1.80 -12.95 -2.97
CA VAL A 410 0.60 -13.71 -3.34
C VAL A 410 0.53 -13.89 -4.86
N THR A 411 0.80 -12.84 -5.64
CA THR A 411 0.87 -12.92 -7.09
C THR A 411 1.87 -14.00 -7.56
N CYS A 412 3.07 -14.05 -6.96
CA CYS A 412 4.07 -15.07 -7.30
C CYS A 412 3.61 -16.49 -6.96
N ILE A 413 2.99 -16.69 -5.79
CA ILE A 413 2.47 -17.99 -5.37
C ILE A 413 1.38 -18.47 -6.31
N VAL A 414 0.41 -17.60 -6.58
CA VAL A 414 -0.72 -17.92 -7.42
C VAL A 414 -0.25 -18.20 -8.85
N ALA A 415 0.59 -17.33 -9.42
CA ALA A 415 1.15 -17.51 -10.76
C ALA A 415 1.91 -18.83 -10.89
N LYS A 416 2.77 -19.17 -9.92
CA LYS A 416 3.50 -20.43 -9.96
C LYS A 416 2.58 -21.64 -9.83
N SER A 417 1.54 -21.55 -9.00
CA SER A 417 0.55 -22.62 -8.84
C SER A 417 -0.34 -22.84 -10.08
N GLU A 418 -0.40 -21.86 -10.98
CA GLU A 418 -1.16 -21.89 -12.23
C GLU A 418 -0.26 -22.15 -13.46
N ASN A 419 1.05 -22.36 -13.26
CA ASN A 419 2.06 -22.47 -14.34
C ASN A 419 2.18 -21.22 -15.22
N GLU A 420 1.84 -20.06 -14.66
CA GLU A 420 1.86 -18.74 -15.31
C GLU A 420 3.03 -17.88 -14.77
N PHE A 421 4.17 -18.52 -14.52
CA PHE A 421 5.33 -17.90 -13.87
C PHE A 421 6.62 -18.21 -14.63
N ASP A 422 7.35 -17.16 -14.99
CA ASP A 422 8.64 -17.24 -15.66
C ASP A 422 9.80 -17.20 -14.64
N LEU A 423 10.44 -18.37 -14.48
CA LEU A 423 11.60 -18.53 -13.61
C LEU A 423 12.86 -17.84 -14.15
N GLU A 424 13.01 -17.67 -15.46
CA GLU A 424 14.17 -17.00 -16.04
C GLU A 424 14.13 -15.52 -15.67
N THR A 425 12.99 -14.86 -15.91
CA THR A 425 12.77 -13.48 -15.47
C THR A 425 12.98 -13.34 -13.96
N PHE A 426 12.46 -14.25 -13.13
CA PHE A 426 12.64 -14.17 -11.67
C PHE A 426 14.11 -14.26 -11.25
N ASN A 427 14.91 -15.13 -11.87
CA ASN A 427 16.31 -15.34 -11.51
C ASN A 427 17.26 -14.31 -12.13
N ASP A 428 16.86 -13.59 -13.18
CA ASP A 428 17.65 -12.53 -13.79
C ASP A 428 17.78 -11.30 -12.84
N PRO A 429 18.97 -10.96 -12.34
CA PRO A 429 19.19 -9.79 -11.50
C PRO A 429 18.92 -8.46 -12.22
N GLU A 430 18.98 -8.46 -13.54
CA GLU A 430 18.85 -7.29 -14.41
C GLU A 430 17.47 -7.19 -15.08
N ALA A 431 16.51 -8.03 -14.66
CA ALA A 431 15.15 -7.99 -15.16
C ALA A 431 14.56 -6.56 -15.09
N ALA A 432 13.95 -6.12 -16.20
CA ALA A 432 13.38 -4.79 -16.41
C ALA A 432 14.34 -3.58 -16.46
N LYS A 433 15.67 -3.74 -16.31
CA LYS A 433 16.61 -2.61 -16.39
C LYS A 433 16.54 -1.86 -17.73
N GLU A 434 16.44 -2.58 -18.84
CA GLU A 434 16.34 -1.94 -20.16
C GLU A 434 15.08 -1.08 -20.35
N LEU A 435 13.97 -1.46 -19.70
CA LEU A 435 12.71 -0.69 -19.76
C LEU A 435 12.84 0.63 -19.01
N GLU A 436 13.53 0.60 -17.87
CA GLU A 436 13.86 1.79 -17.07
C GLU A 436 14.89 2.70 -17.77
N GLU A 437 15.87 2.12 -18.48
CA GLU A 437 16.94 2.89 -19.15
C GLU A 437 16.50 3.52 -20.48
N LYS A 438 15.71 2.80 -21.30
CA LYS A 438 15.20 3.27 -22.62
C LYS A 438 14.22 4.45 -22.53
N THR A 439 13.77 4.83 -21.34
CA THR A 439 12.86 5.96 -21.10
C THR A 439 13.54 7.18 -20.48
N SER A 440 14.84 7.11 -20.19
CA SER A 440 15.65 8.26 -19.77
C SER A 440 15.99 9.17 -20.96
N LEU A 441 14.95 9.71 -21.61
CA LEU A 441 15.07 10.79 -22.60
C LEU A 441 15.36 12.12 -21.91
#